data_AF-F9PS42-F1
#
_entry.id   AF-F9PS42-F1
#
_cell.length_a   1.000
_cell.length_b   1.000
_cell.length_c   1.000
_cell.angle_alpha   90.00
_cell.angle_beta   90.00
_cell.angle_gamma   90.00
#
_symmetry.space_group_name_H-M   'P 1'
#
loop_
_entity.id
_entity.type
_entity.pdbx_description
1 polymer ?
#
loop_
_entity_poly.entity_id
_entity_poly.type
_entity_poly.pdbx_seq_one_letter_code
_entity_poly.pdbx_strand_id
1 'polypeptide(L)'
;MIKVIKRNGQEVDFDANKIAIAIKKAMHSSTGIYEEGLAEKIASEIETFATTIGKKMSIYDIEDHVYYSLIKYGNPATARAYENYKAVQTFKRLKNTTDESILGLLDKTNLDVINENSNKNAILASTQRDLIAGEVSKDIARRMLIPVDIVQAHDEGAIHLHDMDYLIQPMFNCCLVNIGDMLDNGTVINGKMVETPKSFQVACTVMTQIIAQVASGQFGGQSLNIAHLGKYLRKSYEKHLKLAKEILTDEKDIENIARAMTKKELEAGIQTIQYQINTLMTTNGQSPFVTLFMYVEDGFEYEDEVAQIVEEIIKQRLEGIKNEKGVYITPAFPKLIYVLDENNVREDSKYYYLTKLAAKCTAKRMYPDYISAKKLREHYEGNVFGPMGCRSFLAPYKDENGNYKFEGRFNQGVVSLNLPQIGILNMENEEGFFEMLEKRLEIVKKALLFRNSLLQNVKSDNSPIHWQYGAIARLKKGESIKKYLENGYSTLSVGYIGLYEATMCVKGVSHTTEEGKEFALKVMRKIKEAADSWSEETGMSFSLYGTPAESLTHRFCTIDKKNMEK
;
A
#
# COMPACT_ATOMS: atom_id res chain seq x y z
N MET A 1 15.44 50.03 20.58
CA MET A 1 14.94 48.66 20.31
C MET A 1 14.90 48.47 18.79
N ILE A 2 15.53 47.41 18.30
CA ILE A 2 15.58 47.09 16.87
C ILE A 2 14.17 46.66 16.43
N LYS A 3 13.69 47.19 15.30
CA LYS A 3 12.38 46.86 14.73
C LYS A 3 12.54 46.01 13.47
N VAL A 4 11.68 45.01 13.32
CA VAL A 4 11.60 44.07 12.20
C VAL A 4 10.28 44.25 11.46
N ILE A 5 10.34 44.26 10.13
CA ILE A 5 9.15 44.34 9.25
C ILE A 5 8.64 42.92 8.95
N LYS A 6 7.43 42.60 9.41
CA LYS A 6 6.76 41.32 9.13
C LYS A 6 6.32 41.21 7.67
N ARG A 7 5.99 39.98 7.24
CA ARG A 7 5.46 39.68 5.88
C ARG A 7 4.19 40.46 5.52
N ASN A 8 3.40 40.90 6.51
CA ASN A 8 2.20 41.71 6.34
C ASN A 8 2.45 43.23 6.47
N GLY A 9 3.72 43.66 6.51
CA GLY A 9 4.12 45.06 6.68
C GLY A 9 4.09 45.59 8.11
N GLN A 10 3.65 44.81 9.11
CA GLN A 10 3.65 45.25 10.50
C GLN A 10 5.06 45.30 11.10
N GLU A 11 5.35 46.34 11.88
CA GLU A 11 6.60 46.47 12.62
C GLU A 11 6.49 45.83 14.01
N VAL A 12 7.45 44.97 14.35
CA VAL A 12 7.55 44.34 15.67
C VAL A 12 8.97 44.45 16.22
N ASP A 13 9.15 44.25 17.52
CA ASP A 13 10.49 44.21 18.12
C ASP A 13 11.27 42.98 17.65
N PHE A 14 12.56 43.17 17.40
CA PHE A 14 13.51 42.09 17.14
C PHE A 14 13.60 41.16 18.36
N ASP A 15 13.65 39.86 18.11
CA ASP A 15 13.63 38.84 19.15
C ASP A 15 14.52 37.66 18.72
N ALA A 16 15.75 37.65 19.23
CA ALA A 16 16.74 36.62 18.91
C ALA A 16 16.26 35.22 19.30
N ASN A 17 15.47 35.10 20.37
CA ASN A 17 14.95 33.82 20.83
C ASN A 17 14.02 33.19 19.79
N LYS A 18 13.21 33.99 19.08
CA LYS A 18 12.36 33.47 17.98
C LYS A 18 13.17 32.90 16.84
N ILE A 19 14.33 33.50 16.53
CA ILE A 19 15.25 33.00 15.50
C ILE A 19 15.86 31.67 15.96
N ALA A 20 16.39 31.61 17.18
CA ALA A 20 16.96 30.39 17.75
C ALA A 20 15.93 29.25 17.79
N ILE A 21 14.69 29.53 18.22
CA ILE A 21 13.59 28.54 18.22
C ILE A 21 13.29 28.04 16.80
N ALA A 22 13.28 28.93 15.80
CA ALA A 22 13.03 28.53 14.42
C ALA A 22 14.14 27.64 13.85
N ILE A 23 15.40 27.94 14.18
CA ILE A 23 16.56 27.10 13.81
C ILE A 23 16.47 25.74 14.50
N LYS A 24 16.20 25.71 15.82
CA LYS A 24 16.02 24.44 16.56
C LYS A 24 14.91 23.57 15.98
N LYS A 25 13.79 24.17 15.56
CA LYS A 25 12.72 23.44 14.87
C LYS A 25 13.20 22.81 13.56
N ALA A 26 14.05 23.51 12.80
CA ALA A 26 14.66 22.94 11.60
C ALA A 26 15.65 21.82 11.94
N MET A 27 16.45 21.95 13.01
CA MET A 27 17.39 20.92 13.48
C MET A 27 16.69 19.63 13.94
N HIS A 28 15.46 19.76 14.47
CA HIS A 28 14.62 18.64 14.89
C HIS A 28 13.65 18.17 13.80
N SER A 29 13.75 18.67 12.55
CA SER A 29 12.97 18.13 11.44
C SER A 29 13.45 16.73 11.02
N SER A 30 12.73 16.09 10.11
CA SER A 30 13.05 14.77 9.56
C SER A 30 14.41 14.66 8.84
N THR A 31 15.00 15.79 8.45
CA THR A 31 16.32 15.85 7.80
C THR A 31 17.31 16.74 8.53
N GLY A 32 16.88 17.44 9.59
CA GLY A 32 17.71 18.37 10.34
C GLY A 32 18.79 17.68 11.17
N ILE A 33 19.96 18.31 11.23
CA ILE A 33 21.09 17.86 12.05
C ILE A 33 21.19 18.79 13.25
N TYR A 34 21.07 18.23 14.44
CA TYR A 34 21.16 18.98 15.69
C TYR A 34 22.62 19.27 16.04
N GLU A 35 22.89 20.52 16.40
CA GLU A 35 24.19 20.95 16.90
C GLU A 35 23.96 21.88 18.09
N GLU A 36 24.53 21.49 19.23
CA GLU A 36 24.31 22.20 20.50
C GLU A 36 24.87 23.63 20.44
N GLY A 37 24.07 24.62 20.86
CA GLY A 37 24.46 26.03 20.93
C GLY A 37 24.56 26.77 19.58
N LEU A 38 24.48 26.08 18.44
CA LEU A 38 24.58 26.71 17.12
C LEU A 38 23.40 27.65 16.84
N ALA A 39 22.19 27.29 17.26
CA ALA A 39 20.99 28.12 17.05
C ALA A 39 21.08 29.48 17.76
N GLU A 40 21.52 29.47 19.02
CA GLU A 40 21.77 30.66 19.83
C GLU A 40 22.87 31.53 19.24
N LYS A 41 23.96 30.90 18.79
CA LYS A 41 25.09 31.58 18.16
C LYS A 41 24.66 32.33 16.90
N ILE A 42 23.93 31.66 15.99
CA ILE A 42 23.41 32.28 14.77
C ILE A 42 22.44 33.42 15.10
N ALA A 43 21.55 33.22 16.07
CA ALA A 43 20.61 34.27 16.49
C ALA A 43 21.33 35.52 17.03
N SER A 44 22.38 35.33 17.83
CA SER A 44 23.22 36.42 18.37
C SER A 44 24.02 37.14 17.27
N GLU A 45 24.51 36.41 16.27
CA GLU A 45 25.18 37.01 15.10
C GLU A 45 24.23 37.90 14.29
N ILE A 46 23.00 37.44 14.07
CA ILE A 46 21.98 38.21 13.36
C ILE A 46 21.57 39.45 14.17
N GLU A 47 21.45 39.33 15.49
CA GLU A 47 21.18 40.47 16.38
C GLU A 47 22.30 41.52 16.33
N THR A 48 23.56 41.07 16.37
CA THR A 48 24.74 41.92 16.26
C THR A 48 24.77 42.63 14.90
N PHE A 49 24.50 41.89 13.82
CA PHE A 49 24.38 42.45 12.48
C PHE A 49 23.28 43.50 12.39
N ALA A 50 22.08 43.20 12.88
CA ALA A 50 20.93 44.10 12.89
C ALA A 50 21.22 45.41 13.66
N THR A 51 21.97 45.30 14.76
CA THR A 51 22.42 46.45 15.56
C THR A 51 23.42 47.31 14.77
N THR A 52 24.36 46.67 14.08
CA THR A 52 25.47 47.34 13.38
C THR A 52 25.00 48.12 12.15
N ILE A 53 24.04 47.58 11.39
CA ILE A 53 23.55 48.23 10.17
C ILE A 53 22.61 49.42 10.44
N GLY A 54 22.01 49.51 11.63
CA GLY A 54 21.10 50.58 12.03
C GLY A 54 19.83 50.73 11.16
N LYS A 55 19.57 49.79 10.24
CA LYS A 55 18.41 49.75 9.34
C LYS A 55 17.40 48.70 9.79
N LYS A 56 16.12 48.93 9.49
CA LYS A 56 15.05 47.95 9.74
C LYS A 56 15.29 46.73 8.84
N MET A 57 15.38 45.55 9.44
CA MET A 57 15.41 44.29 8.69
C MET A 57 13.98 43.82 8.41
N SER A 58 13.76 43.25 7.24
CA SER A 58 12.56 42.47 6.97
C SER A 58 12.72 41.04 7.49
N ILE A 59 11.59 40.32 7.61
CA ILE A 59 11.62 38.88 7.88
C ILE A 59 12.43 38.13 6.80
N TYR A 60 12.37 38.56 5.54
CA TYR A 60 13.11 37.92 4.45
C TYR A 60 14.63 38.08 4.66
N ASP A 61 15.08 39.26 5.08
CA ASP A 61 16.50 39.50 5.38
C ASP A 61 16.98 38.57 6.51
N ILE A 62 16.19 38.45 7.59
CA ILE A 62 16.52 37.56 8.71
C ILE A 62 16.58 36.10 8.24
N GLU A 63 15.60 35.68 7.45
CA GLU A 63 15.52 34.32 6.94
C GLU A 63 16.72 33.95 6.04
N ASP A 64 17.17 34.88 5.19
CA ASP A 64 18.35 34.67 4.35
C ASP A 64 19.63 34.59 5.20
N HIS A 65 19.76 35.46 6.21
CA HIS A 65 20.88 35.39 7.13
C HIS A 65 20.91 34.06 7.91
N VAL A 66 19.75 33.55 8.34
CA VAL A 66 19.67 32.22 8.97
C VAL A 66 20.18 31.14 8.02
N TYR A 67 19.72 31.15 6.76
CA TYR A 67 20.13 30.16 5.75
C TYR A 67 21.65 30.20 5.51
N TYR A 68 22.21 31.37 5.19
CA TYR A 68 23.64 31.50 4.91
C TYR A 68 24.52 31.22 6.13
N SER A 69 24.06 31.58 7.34
CA SER A 69 24.77 31.23 8.57
C SER A 69 24.80 29.72 8.81
N LEU A 70 23.70 29.00 8.57
CA LEU A 70 23.68 27.53 8.67
C LEU A 70 24.63 26.87 7.67
N ILE A 71 24.72 27.40 6.44
CA ILE A 71 25.69 26.94 5.43
C ILE A 71 27.13 27.22 5.90
N LYS A 72 27.39 28.45 6.36
CA LYS A 72 28.71 28.88 6.87
C LYS A 72 29.19 27.98 8.02
N TYR A 73 28.29 27.52 8.88
CA TYR A 73 28.60 26.63 9.99
C TYR A 73 28.57 25.14 9.62
N GLY A 74 28.51 24.79 8.34
CA GLY A 74 28.61 23.40 7.90
C GLY A 74 27.35 22.57 8.18
N ASN A 75 26.18 23.20 8.35
CA ASN A 75 24.91 22.53 8.58
C ASN A 75 23.89 22.75 7.42
N PRO A 76 24.23 22.33 6.18
CA PRO A 76 23.38 22.53 5.00
C PRO A 76 22.07 21.73 5.05
N ALA A 77 22.06 20.59 5.75
CA ALA A 77 20.85 19.79 5.95
C ALA A 77 19.79 20.58 6.71
N THR A 78 20.18 21.27 7.80
CA THR A 78 19.28 22.14 8.56
C THR A 78 18.91 23.41 7.79
N ALA A 79 19.82 23.99 7.01
CA ALA A 79 19.52 25.14 6.13
C ALA A 79 18.40 24.81 5.13
N ARG A 80 18.49 23.65 4.48
CA ARG A 80 17.45 23.14 3.56
C ARG A 80 16.14 22.84 4.28
N ALA A 81 16.19 22.18 5.44
CA ALA A 81 15.00 21.93 6.25
C ALA A 81 14.28 23.24 6.65
N TYR A 82 15.06 24.26 7.00
CA TYR A 82 14.52 25.58 7.32
C TYR A 82 13.83 26.21 6.10
N GLU A 83 14.45 26.18 4.93
CA GLU A 83 13.88 26.70 3.68
C GLU A 83 12.61 25.94 3.26
N ASN A 84 12.63 24.61 3.29
CA ASN A 84 11.49 23.77 2.91
C ASN A 84 10.28 23.98 3.82
N TYR A 85 10.48 24.09 5.14
CA TYR A 85 9.39 24.41 6.06
C TYR A 85 8.67 25.72 5.65
N LYS A 86 9.44 26.75 5.27
CA LYS A 86 8.87 28.01 4.78
C LYS A 86 8.14 27.83 3.46
N ALA A 87 8.72 27.07 2.52
CA ALA A 87 8.11 26.80 1.23
C ALA A 87 6.75 26.10 1.39
N VAL A 88 6.67 25.08 2.25
CA VAL A 88 5.42 24.39 2.59
C VAL A 88 4.41 25.35 3.23
N GLN A 89 4.83 26.16 4.20
CA GLN A 89 3.94 27.13 4.85
C GLN A 89 3.38 28.17 3.87
N THR A 90 4.19 28.61 2.91
CA THR A 90 3.76 29.51 1.84
C THR A 90 2.78 28.81 0.91
N PHE A 91 3.11 27.59 0.47
CA PHE A 91 2.22 26.77 -0.37
C PHE A 91 0.84 26.58 0.28
N LYS A 92 0.80 26.29 1.59
CA LYS A 92 -0.46 26.09 2.30
C LYS A 92 -1.40 27.31 2.33
N ARG A 93 -0.87 28.51 2.11
CA ARG A 93 -1.64 29.77 2.10
C ARG A 93 -2.20 30.12 0.73
N LEU A 94 -1.75 29.44 -0.33
CA LEU A 94 -2.22 29.70 -1.68
C LEU A 94 -3.70 29.32 -1.85
N LYS A 95 -4.37 30.00 -2.79
CA LYS A 95 -5.71 29.66 -3.26
C LYS A 95 -5.62 29.38 -4.76
N ASN A 96 -6.27 28.31 -5.23
CA ASN A 96 -6.33 27.86 -6.63
C ASN A 96 -4.96 27.50 -7.26
N THR A 97 -4.36 26.40 -6.81
CA THR A 97 -3.04 25.90 -7.25
C THR A 97 -3.11 24.74 -8.25
N THR A 98 -4.32 24.32 -8.66
CA THR A 98 -4.54 23.11 -9.47
C THR A 98 -4.58 23.36 -10.98
N ASP A 99 -4.84 24.59 -11.40
CA ASP A 99 -5.20 24.88 -12.80
C ASP A 99 -4.07 24.52 -13.77
N GLU A 100 -2.81 24.87 -13.44
CA GLU A 100 -1.66 24.51 -14.27
C GLU A 100 -1.43 22.99 -14.35
N SER A 101 -1.60 22.25 -13.24
CA SER A 101 -1.44 20.79 -13.25
C SER A 101 -2.52 20.11 -14.09
N ILE A 102 -3.77 20.56 -13.95
CA ILE A 102 -4.92 20.04 -14.71
C ILE A 102 -4.77 20.37 -16.20
N LEU A 103 -4.39 21.60 -16.54
CA LEU A 103 -4.13 21.99 -17.94
C LEU A 103 -2.94 21.19 -18.51
N GLY A 104 -1.88 20.99 -17.73
CA GLY A 104 -0.74 20.17 -18.13
C GLY A 104 -1.08 18.70 -18.38
N LEU A 105 -2.09 18.16 -17.69
CA LEU A 105 -2.66 16.84 -17.99
C LEU A 105 -3.42 16.81 -19.32
N LEU A 106 -4.25 17.82 -19.57
CA LEU A 106 -5.03 17.94 -20.80
C LEU A 106 -4.13 18.12 -22.03
N ASP A 107 -3.08 18.93 -21.89
CA ASP A 107 -2.09 19.23 -22.93
C ASP A 107 -0.98 18.16 -23.03
N LYS A 108 -1.01 17.14 -22.17
CA LYS A 108 -0.03 16.03 -22.10
C LYS A 108 1.41 16.47 -21.84
N THR A 109 1.60 17.56 -21.12
CA THR A 109 2.92 18.12 -20.77
C THR A 109 3.40 17.68 -19.38
N ASN A 110 2.49 17.23 -18.50
CA ASN A 110 2.83 16.74 -17.16
C ASN A 110 3.22 15.24 -17.17
N LEU A 111 4.47 14.96 -17.53
CA LEU A 111 4.98 13.58 -17.65
C LEU A 111 5.02 12.83 -16.31
N ASP A 112 5.20 13.51 -15.18
CA ASP A 112 5.29 12.87 -13.87
C ASP A 112 3.96 12.21 -13.49
N VAL A 113 2.84 12.90 -13.74
CA VAL A 113 1.49 12.35 -13.47
C VAL A 113 1.12 11.29 -14.51
N ILE A 114 1.52 11.47 -15.76
CA ILE A 114 1.26 10.49 -16.84
C ILE A 114 1.99 9.16 -16.58
N ASN A 115 3.22 9.23 -16.04
CA ASN A 115 4.07 8.07 -15.84
C ASN A 115 4.03 7.49 -14.42
N GLU A 116 3.24 8.07 -13.50
CA GLU A 116 3.16 7.64 -12.10
C GLU A 116 2.72 6.18 -11.95
N ASN A 117 1.86 5.70 -12.87
CA ASN A 117 1.36 4.33 -12.90
C ASN A 117 1.43 3.79 -14.34
N SER A 118 2.37 2.87 -14.59
CA SER A 118 2.59 2.29 -15.93
C SER A 118 1.39 1.50 -16.47
N ASN A 119 0.43 1.14 -15.60
CA ASN A 119 -0.80 0.46 -15.99
C ASN A 119 -1.94 1.44 -16.31
N LYS A 120 -1.76 2.76 -16.18
CA LYS A 120 -2.77 3.79 -16.51
C LYS A 120 -2.46 4.41 -17.87
N ASN A 121 -3.35 4.20 -18.85
CA ASN A 121 -3.22 4.90 -20.13
C ASN A 121 -3.85 6.29 -20.03
N ALA A 122 -3.01 7.31 -19.84
CA ALA A 122 -3.43 8.71 -19.64
C ALA A 122 -4.20 9.34 -20.82
N ILE A 123 -4.31 8.65 -21.96
CA ILE A 123 -5.12 9.09 -23.11
C ILE A 123 -6.59 8.68 -22.95
N LEU A 124 -6.86 7.59 -22.23
CA LEU A 124 -8.23 7.08 -22.08
C LEU A 124 -9.07 8.04 -21.22
N ALA A 125 -10.30 8.31 -21.65
CA ALA A 125 -11.20 9.22 -20.95
C ALA A 125 -11.49 8.79 -19.50
N SER A 126 -11.58 7.48 -19.24
CA SER A 126 -11.75 6.92 -17.89
C SER A 126 -10.56 7.27 -16.98
N THR A 127 -9.34 7.07 -17.49
CA THR A 127 -8.11 7.38 -16.78
C THR A 127 -7.92 8.88 -16.58
N GLN A 128 -8.23 9.73 -17.58
CA GLN A 128 -8.14 11.19 -17.44
C GLN A 128 -9.02 11.72 -16.30
N ARG A 129 -10.24 11.21 -16.15
CA ARG A 129 -11.15 11.61 -15.06
C ARG A 129 -10.56 11.30 -13.69
N ASP A 130 -9.94 10.13 -13.56
CA ASP A 130 -9.26 9.71 -12.32
C ASP A 130 -8.02 10.55 -12.03
N LEU A 131 -7.16 10.81 -13.04
CA LEU A 131 -5.98 11.66 -12.88
C LEU A 131 -6.33 13.10 -12.45
N ILE A 132 -7.37 13.68 -13.04
CA ILE A 132 -7.85 15.02 -12.64
C ILE A 132 -8.34 15.01 -11.19
N ALA A 133 -9.13 13.99 -10.81
CA ALA A 133 -9.58 13.84 -9.42
C ALA A 133 -8.41 13.65 -8.45
N GLY A 134 -7.40 12.89 -8.86
CA GLY A 134 -6.18 12.64 -8.10
C GLY A 134 -5.35 13.90 -7.88
N GLU A 135 -5.14 14.73 -8.91
CA GLU A 135 -4.41 16.00 -8.76
C GLU A 135 -5.14 16.99 -7.86
N VAL A 136 -6.46 17.08 -7.96
CA VAL A 136 -7.28 17.89 -7.04
C VAL A 136 -7.16 17.35 -5.60
N SER A 137 -7.17 16.03 -5.44
CA SER A 137 -7.00 15.37 -4.15
C SER A 137 -5.64 15.65 -3.51
N LYS A 138 -4.54 15.49 -4.28
CA LYS A 138 -3.17 15.78 -3.82
C LYS A 138 -3.04 17.24 -3.38
N ASP A 139 -3.55 18.19 -4.16
CA ASP A 139 -3.48 19.62 -3.81
C ASP A 139 -4.21 19.91 -2.49
N ILE A 140 -5.48 19.52 -2.39
CA ILE A 140 -6.31 19.78 -1.20
C ILE A 140 -5.73 19.08 0.02
N ALA A 141 -5.32 17.81 -0.13
CA ALA A 141 -4.70 17.04 0.93
C ALA A 141 -3.44 17.73 1.47
N ARG A 142 -2.50 18.06 0.58
CA ARG A 142 -1.22 18.69 0.94
C ARG A 142 -1.39 20.09 1.51
N ARG A 143 -2.32 20.87 0.98
CA ARG A 143 -2.55 22.27 1.37
C ARG A 143 -3.35 22.40 2.67
N MET A 144 -4.43 21.62 2.80
CA MET A 144 -5.46 21.86 3.81
C MET A 144 -5.57 20.77 4.88
N LEU A 145 -5.24 19.52 4.58
CA LEU A 145 -5.51 18.39 5.47
C LEU A 145 -4.27 17.88 6.20
N ILE A 146 -3.21 17.56 5.46
CA ILE A 146 -2.01 16.92 6.00
C ILE A 146 -1.24 17.92 6.89
N PRO A 147 -0.79 17.57 8.11
CA PRO A 147 0.06 18.43 8.93
C PRO A 147 1.35 18.91 8.23
N VAL A 148 1.83 20.10 8.60
CA VAL A 148 2.96 20.78 7.90
C VAL A 148 4.24 19.95 7.90
N ASP A 149 4.55 19.34 9.03
CA ASP A 149 5.76 18.53 9.21
C ASP A 149 5.72 17.23 8.39
N ILE A 150 4.55 16.61 8.23
CA ILE A 150 4.38 15.43 7.36
C ILE A 150 4.54 15.83 5.89
N VAL A 151 3.95 16.96 5.47
CA VAL A 151 4.12 17.48 4.10
C VAL A 151 5.59 17.76 3.82
N GLN A 152 6.26 18.48 4.73
CA GLN A 152 7.68 18.77 4.61
C GLN A 152 8.50 17.48 4.47
N ALA A 153 8.29 16.50 5.35
CA ALA A 153 9.04 15.25 5.32
C ALA A 153 8.77 14.43 4.04
N HIS A 154 7.56 14.50 3.48
CA HIS A 154 7.23 13.91 2.18
C HIS A 154 7.97 14.63 1.03
N ASP A 155 7.93 15.96 1.00
CA ASP A 155 8.53 16.78 -0.05
C ASP A 155 10.06 16.69 -0.06
N GLU A 156 10.67 16.60 1.12
CA GLU A 156 12.11 16.40 1.32
C GLU A 156 12.57 14.99 0.96
N GLY A 157 11.65 14.07 0.69
CA GLY A 157 11.96 12.67 0.45
C GLY A 157 12.44 11.92 1.70
N ALA A 158 12.22 12.48 2.90
CA ALA A 158 12.57 11.81 4.15
C ALA A 158 11.63 10.63 4.44
N ILE A 159 10.35 10.82 4.12
CA ILE A 159 9.33 9.78 4.09
C ILE A 159 8.54 9.85 2.78
N HIS A 160 7.69 8.87 2.56
CA HIS A 160 6.68 8.91 1.51
C HIS A 160 5.33 8.46 2.06
N LEU A 161 4.43 9.42 2.23
CA LEU A 161 2.99 9.17 2.35
C LEU A 161 2.46 8.70 0.99
N HIS A 162 2.20 7.39 0.86
CA HIS A 162 1.63 6.77 -0.35
C HIS A 162 0.22 7.29 -0.64
N ASP A 163 -0.30 7.09 -1.85
CA ASP A 163 -1.73 7.25 -2.21
C ASP A 163 -2.36 8.59 -1.72
N MET A 164 -1.65 9.70 -1.94
CA MET A 164 -2.12 11.04 -1.56
C MET A 164 -3.26 11.52 -2.47
N ASP A 165 -3.34 10.99 -3.68
CA ASP A 165 -4.38 11.19 -4.70
C ASP A 165 -5.75 10.62 -4.31
N TYR A 166 -5.81 9.72 -3.33
CA TYR A 166 -7.07 9.21 -2.77
C TYR A 166 -7.38 9.74 -1.37
N LEU A 167 -6.55 10.64 -0.82
CA LEU A 167 -6.57 10.97 0.61
C LEU A 167 -7.77 11.84 1.04
N ILE A 168 -8.37 12.63 0.14
CA ILE A 168 -9.57 13.41 0.48
C ILE A 168 -10.83 12.53 0.57
N GLN A 169 -10.81 11.37 -0.08
CA GLN A 169 -11.87 10.38 0.02
C GLN A 169 -11.55 9.44 1.19
N PRO A 170 -12.54 9.10 2.05
CA PRO A 170 -12.30 8.20 3.16
C PRO A 170 -12.23 6.74 2.67
N MET A 171 -11.11 6.39 2.05
CA MET A 171 -10.78 5.07 1.51
C MET A 171 -9.62 4.46 2.30
N PHE A 172 -9.51 3.14 2.29
CA PHE A 172 -8.37 2.41 2.83
C PHE A 172 -7.59 1.72 1.70
N ASN A 173 -6.46 1.10 2.03
CA ASN A 173 -5.52 0.53 1.08
C ASN A 173 -6.01 -0.79 0.49
N CYS A 174 -5.69 -1.91 1.14
CA CYS A 174 -5.88 -3.24 0.59
C CYS A 174 -6.64 -4.13 1.58
N CYS A 175 -7.25 -5.22 1.09
CA CYS A 175 -7.99 -6.15 1.93
C CYS A 175 -7.84 -7.62 1.49
N LEU A 176 -8.12 -8.52 2.42
CA LEU A 176 -8.54 -9.89 2.12
C LEU A 176 -10.07 -9.89 2.07
N VAL A 177 -10.65 -10.10 0.90
CA VAL A 177 -12.11 -10.11 0.75
C VAL A 177 -12.66 -11.36 1.43
N ASN A 178 -13.68 -11.20 2.27
CA ASN A 178 -14.40 -12.33 2.85
C ASN A 178 -15.38 -12.95 1.84
N ILE A 179 -14.80 -13.51 0.76
CA ILE A 179 -15.55 -14.03 -0.37
C ILE A 179 -16.43 -15.22 0.02
N GLY A 180 -15.99 -16.04 0.98
CA GLY A 180 -16.79 -17.13 1.54
C GLY A 180 -18.12 -16.62 2.11
N ASP A 181 -18.08 -15.62 3.00
CA ASP A 181 -19.30 -15.00 3.55
C ASP A 181 -20.19 -14.39 2.46
N MET A 182 -19.59 -13.66 1.51
CA MET A 182 -20.37 -12.99 0.45
C MET A 182 -21.09 -13.98 -0.46
N LEU A 183 -20.45 -15.10 -0.81
CA LEU A 183 -21.07 -16.13 -1.64
C LEU A 183 -22.10 -16.92 -0.83
N ASP A 184 -21.80 -17.30 0.40
CA ASP A 184 -22.67 -18.18 1.20
C ASP A 184 -23.92 -17.46 1.72
N ASN A 185 -23.79 -16.20 2.15
CA ASN A 185 -24.87 -15.42 2.75
C ASN A 185 -25.52 -14.41 1.79
N GLY A 186 -25.09 -14.40 0.53
CA GLY A 186 -25.48 -13.41 -0.47
C GLY A 186 -24.87 -12.03 -0.22
N THR A 187 -24.91 -11.18 -1.24
CA THR A 187 -24.35 -9.82 -1.20
C THR A 187 -25.26 -8.83 -1.93
N VAL A 188 -24.91 -7.54 -1.93
CA VAL A 188 -25.61 -6.52 -2.69
C VAL A 188 -24.61 -5.74 -3.52
N ILE A 189 -24.84 -5.71 -4.82
CA ILE A 189 -24.01 -5.02 -5.80
C ILE A 189 -24.90 -3.99 -6.50
N ASN A 190 -24.51 -2.71 -6.45
CA ASN A 190 -25.27 -1.60 -7.04
C ASN A 190 -26.76 -1.59 -6.64
N GLY A 191 -27.05 -1.89 -5.37
CA GLY A 191 -28.41 -1.95 -4.83
C GLY A 191 -29.24 -3.16 -5.27
N LYS A 192 -28.63 -4.15 -5.95
CA LYS A 192 -29.27 -5.41 -6.34
C LYS A 192 -28.76 -6.56 -5.48
N MET A 193 -29.70 -7.29 -4.88
CA MET A 193 -29.39 -8.48 -4.09
C MET A 193 -28.91 -9.61 -5.01
N VAL A 194 -27.78 -10.19 -4.65
CA VAL A 194 -27.19 -11.37 -5.26
C VAL A 194 -27.33 -12.50 -4.26
N GLU A 195 -28.16 -13.50 -4.60
CA GLU A 195 -28.37 -14.69 -3.77
C GLU A 195 -27.17 -15.65 -3.84
N THR A 196 -27.10 -16.57 -2.89
CA THR A 196 -26.11 -17.66 -2.87
C THR A 196 -26.07 -18.40 -4.21
N PRO A 197 -24.88 -18.53 -4.85
CA PRO A 197 -24.78 -19.21 -6.13
C PRO A 197 -25.28 -20.66 -6.07
N LYS A 198 -25.93 -21.07 -7.16
CA LYS A 198 -26.49 -22.42 -7.33
C LYS A 198 -25.66 -23.30 -8.28
N SER A 199 -24.53 -22.79 -8.75
CA SER A 199 -23.59 -23.47 -9.65
C SER A 199 -22.22 -22.78 -9.61
N PHE A 200 -21.16 -23.50 -9.98
CA PHE A 200 -19.79 -23.00 -10.06
C PHE A 200 -19.64 -21.81 -11.01
N GLN A 201 -20.24 -21.87 -12.20
CA GLN A 201 -20.12 -20.79 -13.18
C GLN A 201 -20.77 -19.48 -12.68
N VAL A 202 -21.90 -19.59 -11.97
CA VAL A 202 -22.54 -18.43 -11.33
C VAL A 202 -21.66 -17.89 -10.19
N ALA A 203 -21.04 -18.76 -9.39
CA ALA A 203 -20.12 -18.32 -8.34
C ALA A 203 -18.92 -17.57 -8.91
N CYS A 204 -18.34 -18.04 -10.01
CA CYS A 204 -17.28 -17.35 -10.75
C CYS A 204 -17.71 -15.96 -11.23
N THR A 205 -18.92 -15.84 -11.77
CA THR A 205 -19.48 -14.56 -12.25
C THR A 205 -19.74 -13.58 -11.11
N VAL A 206 -20.24 -14.07 -9.98
CA VAL A 206 -20.48 -13.22 -8.79
C VAL A 206 -19.15 -12.76 -8.19
N MET A 207 -18.16 -13.65 -8.11
CA MET A 207 -16.82 -13.33 -7.63
C MET A 207 -16.16 -12.20 -8.44
N THR A 208 -16.23 -12.23 -9.77
CA THR A 208 -15.66 -11.16 -10.60
C THR A 208 -16.39 -9.83 -10.45
N GLN A 209 -17.71 -9.85 -10.26
CA GLN A 209 -18.48 -8.65 -9.96
C GLN A 209 -18.09 -8.06 -8.60
N ILE A 210 -17.91 -8.90 -7.58
CA ILE A 210 -17.40 -8.49 -6.26
C ILE A 210 -16.02 -7.85 -6.40
N ILE A 211 -15.10 -8.49 -7.14
CA ILE A 211 -13.75 -7.98 -7.37
C ILE A 211 -13.80 -6.55 -7.94
N ALA A 212 -14.61 -6.31 -8.97
CA ALA A 212 -14.71 -4.99 -9.59
C ALA A 212 -15.25 -3.92 -8.61
N GLN A 213 -16.23 -4.29 -7.77
CA GLN A 213 -16.84 -3.37 -6.80
C GLN A 213 -15.92 -3.04 -5.64
N VAL A 214 -15.25 -4.05 -5.07
CA VAL A 214 -14.26 -3.89 -3.99
C VAL A 214 -13.12 -2.99 -4.48
N ALA A 215 -12.55 -3.27 -5.66
CA ALA A 215 -11.46 -2.45 -6.21
C ALA A 215 -11.87 -0.99 -6.45
N SER A 216 -13.14 -0.71 -6.66
CA SER A 216 -13.64 0.66 -6.87
C SER A 216 -13.87 1.43 -5.56
N GLY A 217 -13.87 0.75 -4.41
CA GLY A 217 -14.09 1.31 -3.08
C GLY A 217 -12.85 1.39 -2.19
N GLN A 218 -11.67 1.02 -2.71
CA GLN A 218 -10.37 1.10 -2.05
C GLN A 218 -9.31 1.56 -3.07
N PHE A 219 -8.14 2.01 -2.64
CA PHE A 219 -7.09 2.47 -3.57
C PHE A 219 -5.99 1.43 -3.83
N GLY A 220 -5.90 0.39 -2.99
CA GLY A 220 -4.92 -0.68 -3.11
C GLY A 220 -5.46 -1.96 -3.75
N GLY A 221 -4.64 -3.01 -3.69
CA GLY A 221 -5.00 -4.34 -4.20
C GLY A 221 -5.93 -5.12 -3.28
N GLN A 222 -6.59 -6.13 -3.80
CA GLN A 222 -7.42 -7.06 -3.02
C GLN A 222 -6.97 -8.49 -3.25
N SER A 223 -7.28 -9.38 -2.31
CA SER A 223 -6.96 -10.79 -2.42
C SER A 223 -8.13 -11.67 -2.05
N LEU A 224 -8.29 -12.77 -2.78
CA LEU A 224 -9.38 -13.73 -2.60
C LEU A 224 -8.81 -15.14 -2.50
N ASN A 225 -9.31 -15.90 -1.53
CA ASN A 225 -9.03 -17.32 -1.42
C ASN A 225 -9.96 -18.12 -2.33
N ILE A 226 -9.39 -18.85 -3.28
CA ILE A 226 -10.16 -19.66 -4.25
C ILE A 226 -10.80 -20.89 -3.61
N ALA A 227 -10.38 -21.29 -2.40
CA ALA A 227 -10.93 -22.44 -1.69
C ALA A 227 -12.46 -22.34 -1.52
N HIS A 228 -12.99 -21.12 -1.37
CA HIS A 228 -14.42 -20.85 -1.25
C HIS A 228 -15.25 -21.19 -2.48
N LEU A 229 -14.61 -21.40 -3.64
CA LEU A 229 -15.30 -21.87 -4.84
C LEU A 229 -15.53 -23.39 -4.85
N GLY A 230 -14.80 -24.17 -4.03
CA GLY A 230 -14.85 -25.64 -4.02
C GLY A 230 -16.25 -26.20 -3.78
N LYS A 231 -16.96 -25.64 -2.78
CA LYS A 231 -18.37 -25.96 -2.48
C LYS A 231 -19.29 -25.81 -3.69
N TYR A 232 -19.08 -24.80 -4.51
CA TYR A 232 -19.91 -24.53 -5.68
C TYR A 232 -19.61 -25.48 -6.84
N LEU A 233 -18.38 -25.98 -6.93
CA LEU A 233 -18.01 -27.04 -7.87
C LEU A 233 -18.66 -28.38 -7.49
N ARG A 234 -18.60 -28.75 -6.21
CA ARG A 234 -19.33 -29.91 -5.64
C ARG A 234 -20.83 -29.83 -5.94
N LYS A 235 -21.44 -28.66 -5.72
CA LYS A 235 -22.86 -28.40 -6.01
C LYS A 235 -23.22 -28.55 -7.49
N SER A 236 -22.36 -28.09 -8.40
CA SER A 236 -22.54 -28.32 -9.83
C SER A 236 -22.47 -29.80 -10.18
N TYR A 237 -21.50 -30.54 -9.62
CA TYR A 237 -21.42 -31.99 -9.80
C TYR A 237 -22.67 -32.72 -9.31
N GLU A 238 -23.19 -32.39 -8.12
CA GLU A 238 -24.43 -32.99 -7.60
C GLU A 238 -25.63 -32.72 -8.51
N LYS A 239 -25.72 -31.51 -9.07
CA LYS A 239 -26.77 -31.14 -10.03
C LYS A 239 -26.67 -31.95 -11.32
N HIS A 240 -25.46 -32.08 -11.88
CA HIS A 240 -25.20 -32.85 -13.09
C HIS A 240 -25.45 -34.35 -12.84
N LEU A 241 -25.06 -34.86 -11.68
CA LEU A 241 -25.30 -36.23 -11.26
C LEU A 241 -26.79 -36.53 -11.15
N LYS A 242 -27.56 -35.62 -10.53
CA LYS A 242 -29.02 -35.74 -10.45
C LYS A 242 -29.65 -35.79 -11.85
N LEU A 243 -29.27 -34.87 -12.74
CA LEU A 243 -29.77 -34.85 -14.10
C LEU A 243 -29.40 -36.13 -14.88
N ALA A 244 -28.16 -36.60 -14.73
CA ALA A 244 -27.71 -37.83 -15.38
C ALA A 244 -28.52 -39.05 -14.91
N LYS A 245 -28.84 -39.14 -13.61
CA LYS A 245 -29.71 -40.20 -13.04
C LYS A 245 -31.15 -40.16 -13.55
N GLU A 246 -31.63 -39.01 -13.98
CA GLU A 246 -32.98 -38.88 -14.57
C GLU A 246 -33.03 -39.41 -16.01
N ILE A 247 -31.88 -39.52 -16.70
CA ILE A 247 -31.80 -39.83 -18.13
C ILE A 247 -31.19 -41.21 -18.39
N LEU A 248 -30.24 -41.63 -17.56
CA LEU A 248 -29.41 -42.81 -17.75
C LEU A 248 -29.67 -43.83 -16.65
N THR A 249 -29.40 -45.09 -16.93
CA THR A 249 -29.58 -46.21 -16.00
C THR A 249 -28.28 -46.85 -15.55
N ASP A 250 -27.22 -46.76 -16.36
CA ASP A 250 -25.90 -47.29 -16.02
C ASP A 250 -25.16 -46.34 -15.08
N GLU A 251 -24.76 -46.82 -13.90
CA GLU A 251 -24.12 -46.00 -12.86
C GLU A 251 -22.78 -45.39 -13.30
N LYS A 252 -22.03 -46.11 -14.14
CA LYS A 252 -20.72 -45.65 -14.62
C LYS A 252 -20.91 -44.55 -15.66
N ASP A 253 -21.87 -44.68 -16.56
CA ASP A 253 -22.21 -43.65 -17.54
C ASP A 253 -22.77 -42.39 -16.86
N ILE A 254 -23.61 -42.56 -15.83
CA ILE A 254 -24.11 -41.48 -14.98
C ILE A 254 -22.95 -40.67 -14.38
N GLU A 255 -22.00 -41.35 -13.73
CA GLU A 255 -20.86 -40.69 -13.10
C GLU A 255 -19.94 -40.01 -14.13
N ASN A 256 -19.65 -40.69 -15.25
CA ASN A 256 -18.81 -40.15 -16.31
C ASN A 256 -19.41 -38.87 -16.92
N ILE A 257 -20.71 -38.86 -17.22
CA ILE A 257 -21.38 -37.68 -17.77
C ILE A 257 -21.43 -36.55 -16.76
N ALA A 258 -21.74 -36.84 -15.49
CA ALA A 258 -21.72 -35.83 -14.44
C ALA A 258 -20.34 -35.17 -14.31
N ARG A 259 -19.27 -35.97 -14.26
CA ARG A 259 -17.89 -35.47 -14.21
C ARG A 259 -17.51 -34.67 -15.46
N ALA A 260 -17.88 -35.14 -16.65
CA ALA A 260 -17.60 -34.43 -17.90
C ALA A 260 -18.31 -33.08 -17.99
N MET A 261 -19.56 -33.01 -17.53
CA MET A 261 -20.32 -31.75 -17.46
C MET A 261 -19.74 -30.79 -16.44
N THR A 262 -19.39 -31.27 -15.24
CA THR A 262 -18.71 -30.47 -14.21
C THR A 262 -17.38 -29.91 -14.72
N LYS A 263 -16.58 -30.71 -15.43
CA LYS A 263 -15.31 -30.27 -16.01
C LYS A 263 -15.50 -29.14 -17.04
N LYS A 264 -16.48 -29.26 -17.93
CA LYS A 264 -16.80 -28.19 -18.89
C LYS A 264 -17.24 -26.91 -18.20
N GLU A 265 -18.03 -27.04 -17.13
CA GLU A 265 -18.47 -25.88 -16.34
C GLU A 265 -17.29 -25.24 -15.59
N LEU A 266 -16.37 -26.04 -15.05
CA LEU A 266 -15.13 -25.58 -14.44
C LEU A 266 -14.30 -24.76 -15.42
N GLU A 267 -14.01 -25.31 -16.61
CA GLU A 267 -13.28 -24.64 -17.69
C GLU A 267 -13.93 -23.28 -18.04
N ALA A 268 -15.25 -23.26 -18.23
CA ALA A 268 -16.00 -22.03 -18.55
C ALA A 268 -16.02 -21.01 -17.40
N GLY A 269 -16.13 -21.48 -16.16
CA GLY A 269 -16.12 -20.63 -14.97
C GLY A 269 -14.78 -19.94 -14.77
N ILE A 270 -13.68 -20.68 -14.84
CA ILE A 270 -12.33 -20.10 -14.75
C ILE A 270 -12.02 -19.16 -15.90
N GLN A 271 -12.48 -19.50 -17.11
CA GLN A 271 -12.35 -18.62 -18.27
C GLN A 271 -13.11 -17.30 -18.07
N THR A 272 -14.28 -17.36 -17.42
CA THR A 272 -15.05 -16.16 -17.04
C THR A 272 -14.25 -15.28 -16.09
N ILE A 273 -13.60 -15.87 -15.08
CA ILE A 273 -12.72 -15.15 -14.14
C ILE A 273 -11.56 -14.48 -14.90
N GLN A 274 -10.85 -15.24 -15.73
CA GLN A 274 -9.69 -14.74 -16.47
C GLN A 274 -10.08 -13.58 -17.40
N TYR A 275 -11.16 -13.70 -18.17
CA TYR A 275 -11.57 -12.63 -19.06
C TYR A 275 -12.08 -11.41 -18.30
N GLN A 276 -13.00 -11.58 -17.36
CA GLN A 276 -13.62 -10.43 -16.69
C GLN A 276 -12.62 -9.63 -15.86
N ILE A 277 -11.64 -10.25 -15.19
CA ILE A 277 -10.59 -9.50 -14.48
C ILE A 277 -9.76 -8.65 -15.45
N ASN A 278 -9.53 -9.12 -16.68
CA ASN A 278 -8.70 -8.40 -17.65
C ASN A 278 -9.50 -7.46 -18.57
N THR A 279 -10.83 -7.53 -18.58
CA THR A 279 -11.68 -6.70 -19.46
C THR A 279 -12.60 -5.73 -18.72
N LEU A 280 -12.88 -5.97 -17.43
CA LEU A 280 -13.60 -5.01 -16.59
C LEU A 280 -12.66 -3.86 -16.20
N MET A 281 -13.22 -2.66 -16.18
CA MET A 281 -12.56 -1.47 -15.64
C MET A 281 -13.20 -1.08 -14.31
N THR A 282 -12.37 -0.66 -13.36
CA THR A 282 -12.80 -0.04 -12.11
C THR A 282 -13.03 1.47 -12.33
N THR A 283 -13.42 2.18 -11.28
CA THR A 283 -13.64 3.64 -11.30
C THR A 283 -12.42 4.45 -11.74
N ASN A 284 -11.21 3.92 -11.57
CA ASN A 284 -9.96 4.57 -11.98
C ASN A 284 -9.53 4.26 -13.43
N GLY A 285 -10.35 3.50 -14.17
CA GLY A 285 -10.10 3.17 -15.57
C GLY A 285 -9.09 2.04 -15.79
N GLN A 286 -8.75 1.27 -14.76
CA GLN A 286 -7.84 0.13 -14.85
C GLN A 286 -8.55 -1.21 -14.61
N SER A 287 -7.91 -2.29 -15.05
CA SER A 287 -8.26 -3.63 -14.56
C SER A 287 -8.06 -3.70 -13.04
N PRO A 288 -8.96 -4.37 -12.30
CA PRO A 288 -8.84 -4.48 -10.85
C PRO A 288 -7.53 -5.15 -10.47
N PHE A 289 -6.80 -4.53 -9.54
CA PHE A 289 -5.65 -5.19 -8.92
C PHE A 289 -6.16 -6.26 -7.95
N VAL A 290 -6.11 -7.51 -8.40
CA VAL A 290 -6.51 -8.68 -7.63
C VAL A 290 -5.45 -9.78 -7.61
N THR A 291 -5.35 -10.45 -6.47
CA THR A 291 -4.56 -11.65 -6.25
C THR A 291 -5.47 -12.83 -5.93
N LEU A 292 -5.26 -13.97 -6.61
CA LEU A 292 -5.89 -15.25 -6.29
C LEU A 292 -4.93 -16.08 -5.44
N PHE A 293 -5.35 -16.35 -4.20
CA PHE A 293 -4.63 -17.21 -3.28
C PHE A 293 -5.06 -18.66 -3.49
N MET A 294 -4.10 -19.50 -3.90
CA MET A 294 -4.31 -20.90 -4.27
C MET A 294 -3.60 -21.80 -3.25
N TYR A 295 -4.38 -22.29 -2.29
CA TYR A 295 -3.91 -23.22 -1.27
C TYR A 295 -4.81 -24.46 -1.25
N VAL A 296 -4.20 -25.63 -1.47
CA VAL A 296 -4.87 -26.93 -1.33
C VAL A 296 -4.52 -27.45 0.06
N GLU A 297 -5.43 -27.27 1.01
CA GLU A 297 -5.25 -27.67 2.40
C GLU A 297 -5.59 -29.15 2.61
N ASP A 298 -4.70 -29.90 3.24
CA ASP A 298 -4.91 -31.31 3.56
C ASP A 298 -6.10 -31.50 4.51
N GLY A 299 -7.02 -32.41 4.13
CA GLY A 299 -8.20 -32.74 4.92
C GLY A 299 -9.33 -31.71 4.84
N PHE A 300 -9.21 -30.69 3.99
CA PHE A 300 -10.30 -29.76 3.73
C PHE A 300 -11.49 -30.45 3.03
N GLU A 301 -12.73 -30.12 3.40
CA GLU A 301 -13.94 -30.79 2.88
C GLU A 301 -14.03 -30.78 1.33
N TYR A 302 -13.52 -29.72 0.72
CA TYR A 302 -13.50 -29.53 -0.74
C TYR A 302 -12.09 -29.63 -1.35
N GLU A 303 -11.15 -30.32 -0.69
CA GLU A 303 -9.75 -30.46 -1.11
C GLU A 303 -9.61 -30.82 -2.61
N ASP A 304 -10.36 -31.82 -3.08
CA ASP A 304 -10.30 -32.29 -4.46
C ASP A 304 -10.90 -31.30 -5.48
N GLU A 305 -11.93 -30.53 -5.13
CA GLU A 305 -12.46 -29.45 -5.98
C GLU A 305 -11.48 -28.29 -6.05
N VAL A 306 -10.89 -27.93 -4.91
CA VAL A 306 -9.90 -26.86 -4.84
C VAL A 306 -8.69 -27.23 -5.70
N ALA A 307 -8.22 -28.48 -5.65
CA ALA A 307 -7.16 -28.96 -6.52
C ALA A 307 -7.53 -28.85 -8.03
N GLN A 308 -8.75 -29.23 -8.41
CA GLN A 308 -9.24 -29.08 -9.80
C GLN A 308 -9.32 -27.61 -10.23
N ILE A 309 -9.78 -26.72 -9.35
CA ILE A 309 -9.86 -25.27 -9.58
C ILE A 309 -8.46 -24.69 -9.78
N VAL A 310 -7.50 -25.06 -8.93
CA VAL A 310 -6.10 -24.64 -9.06
C VAL A 310 -5.49 -25.14 -10.37
N GLU A 311 -5.72 -26.40 -10.72
CA GLU A 311 -5.24 -26.97 -11.97
C GLU A 311 -5.73 -26.17 -13.17
N GLU A 312 -7.03 -25.86 -13.22
CA GLU A 312 -7.65 -25.16 -14.34
C GLU A 312 -7.20 -23.70 -14.42
N ILE A 313 -7.08 -23.00 -13.29
CA ILE A 313 -6.51 -21.63 -13.25
C ILE A 313 -5.10 -21.62 -13.85
N ILE A 314 -4.24 -22.58 -13.47
CA ILE A 314 -2.87 -22.62 -13.96
C ILE A 314 -2.82 -23.01 -15.45
N LYS A 315 -3.68 -23.94 -15.92
CA LYS A 315 -3.78 -24.31 -17.35
C LYS A 315 -4.13 -23.11 -18.22
N GLN A 316 -5.17 -22.35 -17.86
CA GLN A 316 -5.59 -21.19 -18.65
C GLN A 316 -4.58 -20.04 -18.56
N ARG A 317 -3.92 -19.85 -17.41
CA ARG A 317 -2.79 -18.90 -17.33
C ARG A 317 -1.65 -19.29 -18.27
N LEU A 318 -1.29 -20.58 -18.31
CA LEU A 318 -0.21 -21.10 -19.16
C LEU A 318 -0.53 -20.90 -20.66
N GLU A 319 -1.80 -21.10 -21.05
CA GLU A 319 -2.29 -20.76 -22.38
C GLU A 319 -2.15 -19.26 -22.65
N GLY A 320 -2.54 -18.41 -21.70
CA GLY A 320 -2.51 -16.95 -21.78
C GLY A 320 -3.83 -16.36 -22.31
N ILE A 321 -3.82 -15.07 -22.58
CA ILE A 321 -4.97 -14.35 -23.15
C ILE A 321 -4.61 -13.77 -24.52
N LYS A 322 -5.53 -13.77 -25.47
CA LYS A 322 -5.28 -13.13 -26.77
C LYS A 322 -5.38 -11.61 -26.66
N ASN A 323 -4.40 -10.90 -27.24
CA ASN A 323 -4.50 -9.46 -27.46
C ASN A 323 -5.41 -9.14 -28.67
N GLU A 324 -5.56 -7.86 -29.00
CA GLU A 324 -6.37 -7.40 -30.15
C GLU A 324 -5.97 -8.01 -31.50
N LYS A 325 -4.71 -8.46 -31.64
CA LYS A 325 -4.18 -9.11 -32.84
C LYS A 325 -4.34 -10.63 -32.82
N GLY A 326 -5.03 -11.18 -31.81
CA GLY A 326 -5.25 -12.61 -31.65
C GLY A 326 -4.04 -13.39 -31.11
N VAL A 327 -2.98 -12.71 -30.64
CA VAL A 327 -1.74 -13.33 -30.16
C VAL A 327 -1.83 -13.57 -28.65
N TYR A 328 -1.46 -14.77 -28.19
CA TYR A 328 -1.46 -15.13 -26.79
C TYR A 328 -0.35 -14.41 -25.99
N ILE A 329 -0.76 -13.44 -25.18
CA ILE A 329 0.09 -12.67 -24.27
C ILE A 329 -0.06 -13.14 -22.83
N THR A 330 0.89 -12.72 -21.99
CA THR A 330 0.85 -12.93 -20.55
C THR A 330 -0.07 -11.87 -19.94
N PRO A 331 -1.18 -12.26 -19.26
CA PRO A 331 -2.03 -11.30 -18.58
C PRO A 331 -1.31 -10.73 -17.35
N ALA A 332 -1.49 -9.45 -17.04
CA ALA A 332 -0.93 -8.84 -15.84
C ALA A 332 -1.67 -9.28 -14.56
N PHE A 333 -3.01 -9.43 -14.66
CA PHE A 333 -3.89 -9.83 -13.56
C PHE A 333 -4.74 -11.06 -13.91
N PRO A 334 -5.31 -11.76 -12.91
CA PRO A 334 -4.94 -11.68 -11.49
C PRO A 334 -3.48 -12.08 -11.25
N LYS A 335 -2.87 -11.60 -10.15
CA LYS A 335 -1.68 -12.25 -9.61
C LYS A 335 -2.09 -13.62 -9.08
N LEU A 336 -1.24 -14.62 -9.25
CA LEU A 336 -1.50 -15.97 -8.74
C LEU A 336 -0.47 -16.28 -7.68
N ILE A 337 -0.93 -16.71 -6.50
CA ILE A 337 -0.07 -17.17 -5.42
C ILE A 337 -0.36 -18.64 -5.19
N TYR A 338 0.62 -19.50 -5.46
CA TYR A 338 0.57 -20.93 -5.23
C TYR A 338 1.29 -21.27 -3.91
N VAL A 339 0.58 -21.93 -3.01
CA VAL A 339 1.13 -22.30 -1.70
C VAL A 339 1.80 -23.67 -1.76
N LEU A 340 3.07 -23.69 -1.38
CA LEU A 340 3.87 -24.90 -1.23
C LEU A 340 3.69 -25.48 0.19
N ASP A 341 3.29 -26.75 0.25
CA ASP A 341 3.11 -27.51 1.49
C ASP A 341 3.48 -28.99 1.29
N GLU A 342 3.49 -29.79 2.36
CA GLU A 342 3.95 -31.20 2.32
C GLU A 342 3.21 -32.05 1.26
N ASN A 343 1.94 -31.72 0.96
CA ASN A 343 1.12 -32.42 -0.04
C ASN A 343 1.46 -32.11 -1.50
N ASN A 344 2.39 -31.19 -1.77
CA ASN A 344 2.72 -30.77 -3.13
C ASN A 344 4.21 -30.50 -3.41
N VAL A 345 5.10 -30.59 -2.41
CA VAL A 345 6.53 -30.28 -2.61
C VAL A 345 7.42 -31.46 -3.01
N ARG A 346 6.99 -32.72 -2.83
CA ARG A 346 7.78 -33.93 -3.13
C ARG A 346 7.19 -34.73 -4.27
N GLU A 347 8.01 -35.51 -4.98
CA GLU A 347 7.55 -36.26 -6.16
C GLU A 347 6.44 -37.27 -5.90
N ASP A 348 6.42 -37.81 -4.69
CA ASP A 348 5.45 -38.76 -4.17
C ASP A 348 4.22 -38.09 -3.51
N SER A 349 4.22 -36.76 -3.38
CA SER A 349 3.09 -36.04 -2.79
C SER A 349 1.86 -36.04 -3.72
N LYS A 350 0.64 -36.14 -3.13
CA LYS A 350 -0.66 -36.22 -3.82
C LYS A 350 -0.83 -35.18 -4.94
N TYR A 351 -0.41 -33.93 -4.68
CA TYR A 351 -0.62 -32.80 -5.59
C TYR A 351 0.66 -32.31 -6.27
N TYR A 352 1.74 -33.11 -6.30
CA TYR A 352 2.99 -32.71 -6.94
C TYR A 352 2.84 -32.36 -8.44
N TYR A 353 1.88 -32.96 -9.12
CA TYR A 353 1.56 -32.64 -10.51
C TYR A 353 1.13 -31.16 -10.68
N LEU A 354 0.45 -30.57 -9.68
CA LEU A 354 0.12 -29.14 -9.67
C LEU A 354 1.38 -28.29 -9.55
N THR A 355 2.34 -28.68 -8.72
CA THR A 355 3.64 -28.00 -8.61
C THR A 355 4.41 -28.04 -9.92
N LYS A 356 4.45 -29.18 -10.62
CA LYS A 356 5.05 -29.28 -11.97
C LYS A 356 4.35 -28.35 -12.96
N LEU A 357 3.03 -28.29 -12.93
CA LEU A 357 2.22 -27.43 -13.79
C LEU A 357 2.45 -25.94 -13.48
N ALA A 358 2.49 -25.57 -12.20
CA ALA A 358 2.80 -24.22 -11.70
C ALA A 358 4.18 -23.77 -12.16
N ALA A 359 5.21 -24.61 -12.03
CA ALA A 359 6.57 -24.31 -12.46
C ALA A 359 6.64 -24.08 -13.98
N LYS A 360 5.97 -24.92 -14.77
CA LYS A 360 5.84 -24.74 -16.23
C LYS A 360 5.15 -23.42 -16.59
N CYS A 361 4.10 -23.06 -15.85
CA CYS A 361 3.38 -21.81 -16.03
C CYS A 361 4.25 -20.60 -15.73
N THR A 362 4.93 -20.62 -14.58
CA THR A 362 5.87 -19.58 -14.13
C THR A 362 6.95 -19.33 -15.18
N ALA A 363 7.57 -20.39 -15.70
CA ALA A 363 8.62 -20.30 -16.72
C ALA A 363 8.14 -19.63 -18.03
N LYS A 364 6.85 -19.72 -18.36
CA LYS A 364 6.27 -19.14 -19.59
C LYS A 364 5.57 -17.80 -19.37
N ARG A 365 5.02 -17.57 -18.17
CA ARG A 365 4.01 -16.54 -17.88
C ARG A 365 4.27 -15.77 -16.58
N MET A 366 5.45 -15.91 -15.98
CA MET A 366 5.90 -15.34 -14.70
C MET A 366 5.15 -15.86 -13.46
N TYR A 367 3.81 -15.86 -13.46
CA TYR A 367 2.99 -16.38 -12.38
C TYR A 367 2.71 -17.88 -12.53
N PRO A 368 2.43 -18.62 -11.43
CA PRO A 368 2.26 -18.14 -10.05
C PRO A 368 3.55 -17.81 -9.28
N ASP A 369 3.44 -16.89 -8.32
CA ASP A 369 4.39 -16.71 -7.24
C ASP A 369 4.21 -17.83 -6.20
N TYR A 370 5.24 -18.10 -5.39
CA TYR A 370 5.24 -19.19 -4.43
C TYR A 370 5.30 -18.68 -2.99
N ILE A 371 4.49 -19.25 -2.11
CA ILE A 371 4.56 -19.03 -0.66
C ILE A 371 4.74 -20.36 0.06
N SER A 372 5.62 -20.41 1.06
CA SER A 372 5.78 -21.59 1.91
C SER A 372 4.74 -21.58 3.03
N ALA A 373 3.85 -22.58 3.06
CA ALA A 373 2.93 -22.81 4.17
C ALA A 373 3.70 -23.00 5.49
N LYS A 374 4.80 -23.78 5.47
CA LYS A 374 5.70 -23.96 6.62
C LYS A 374 6.15 -22.62 7.22
N LYS A 375 6.66 -21.70 6.40
CA LYS A 375 7.11 -20.37 6.88
C LYS A 375 5.97 -19.49 7.35
N LEU A 376 4.79 -19.56 6.72
CA LEU A 376 3.61 -18.87 7.23
C LEU A 376 3.22 -19.38 8.62
N ARG A 377 3.18 -20.70 8.83
CA ARG A 377 2.89 -21.29 10.15
C ARG A 377 3.91 -20.85 11.20
N GLU A 378 5.20 -20.81 10.85
CA GLU A 378 6.27 -20.34 11.75
C GLU A 378 6.10 -18.86 12.15
N HIS A 379 5.66 -17.99 11.23
CA HIS A 379 5.59 -16.55 11.46
C HIS A 379 4.22 -16.03 11.94
N TYR A 380 3.15 -16.80 11.72
CA TYR A 380 1.76 -16.36 11.95
C TYR A 380 0.97 -17.35 12.81
N GLU A 381 1.58 -17.82 13.90
CA GLU A 381 0.92 -18.64 14.94
C GLU A 381 0.21 -19.88 14.38
N GLY A 382 0.82 -20.57 13.41
CA GLY A 382 0.28 -21.79 12.80
C GLY A 382 -0.69 -21.57 11.64
N ASN A 383 -0.94 -20.31 11.23
CA ASN A 383 -1.92 -20.01 10.18
C ASN A 383 -1.29 -19.91 8.79
N VAL A 384 -2.08 -20.24 7.76
CA VAL A 384 -1.74 -20.10 6.33
C VAL A 384 -2.82 -19.24 5.67
N PHE A 385 -2.43 -18.08 5.13
CA PHE A 385 -3.34 -17.13 4.50
C PHE A 385 -2.62 -16.30 3.44
N GLY A 386 -3.38 -15.67 2.54
CA GLY A 386 -2.83 -14.85 1.47
C GLY A 386 -2.40 -13.44 1.91
N PRO A 387 -1.41 -12.82 1.25
CA PRO A 387 -1.17 -11.40 1.43
C PRO A 387 -2.31 -10.57 0.84
N MET A 388 -2.53 -9.36 1.34
CA MET A 388 -3.39 -8.37 0.71
C MET A 388 -2.65 -7.70 -0.45
N GLY A 389 -3.26 -7.73 -1.64
CA GLY A 389 -2.69 -7.14 -2.86
C GLY A 389 -1.36 -7.82 -3.23
N CYS A 390 -0.26 -7.05 -3.21
CA CYS A 390 1.07 -7.54 -3.58
C CYS A 390 1.64 -8.49 -2.52
N ARG A 391 1.85 -7.96 -1.31
CA ARG A 391 2.66 -8.62 -0.26
C ARG A 391 2.41 -8.07 1.16
N SER A 392 1.27 -7.43 1.39
CA SER A 392 0.93 -6.91 2.72
C SER A 392 0.29 -8.01 3.57
N PHE A 393 1.05 -8.58 4.50
CA PHE A 393 0.53 -9.59 5.42
C PHE A 393 -0.08 -8.94 6.67
N LEU A 394 -1.22 -9.48 7.08
CA LEU A 394 -1.89 -9.09 8.33
C LEU A 394 -1.14 -9.67 9.53
N ALA A 395 -1.08 -8.92 10.63
CA ALA A 395 -0.75 -9.51 11.92
C ALA A 395 -1.89 -10.46 12.35
N PRO A 396 -1.60 -11.57 13.05
CA PRO A 396 -2.64 -12.44 13.60
C PRO A 396 -3.59 -11.64 14.50
N TYR A 397 -4.87 -11.95 14.39
CA TYR A 397 -5.94 -11.35 15.19
C TYR A 397 -6.95 -12.43 15.53
N LYS A 398 -7.40 -12.45 16.79
CA LYS A 398 -8.43 -13.36 17.27
C LYS A 398 -9.72 -12.57 17.46
N ASP A 399 -10.82 -13.14 16.99
CA ASP A 399 -12.15 -12.60 17.24
C ASP A 399 -12.58 -12.80 18.71
N GLU A 400 -13.80 -12.36 19.03
CA GLU A 400 -14.40 -12.49 20.37
C GLU A 400 -14.54 -13.96 20.86
N ASN A 401 -14.47 -14.92 19.94
CA ASN A 401 -14.55 -16.35 20.23
C ASN A 401 -13.15 -17.00 20.31
N GLY A 402 -12.08 -16.23 20.16
CA GLY A 402 -10.70 -16.72 20.18
C GLY A 402 -10.22 -17.30 18.84
N ASN A 403 -11.01 -17.21 17.76
CA ASN A 403 -10.66 -17.77 16.46
C ASN A 403 -9.83 -16.78 15.64
N TYR A 404 -8.81 -17.27 14.93
CA TYR A 404 -8.05 -16.42 14.01
C TYR A 404 -8.94 -15.93 12.87
N LYS A 405 -8.85 -14.63 12.58
CA LYS A 405 -9.54 -14.01 11.45
C LYS A 405 -8.56 -13.26 10.56
N PHE A 406 -8.62 -13.57 9.27
CA PHE A 406 -7.82 -12.93 8.21
C PHE A 406 -8.71 -12.35 7.12
N GLU A 407 -9.60 -13.17 6.56
CA GLU A 407 -10.57 -12.70 5.58
C GLU A 407 -11.55 -11.70 6.20
N GLY A 408 -11.86 -10.66 5.43
CA GLY A 408 -12.62 -9.50 5.88
C GLY A 408 -11.81 -8.48 6.66
N ARG A 409 -10.48 -8.60 6.72
CA ARG A 409 -9.58 -7.58 7.30
C ARG A 409 -8.84 -6.80 6.22
N PHE A 410 -8.30 -5.64 6.61
CA PHE A 410 -7.75 -4.66 5.68
C PHE A 410 -6.56 -3.88 6.25
N ASN A 411 -5.88 -3.14 5.39
CA ASN A 411 -4.82 -2.20 5.71
C ASN A 411 -5.31 -0.76 5.49
N GLN A 412 -5.02 0.14 6.42
CA GLN A 412 -5.46 1.52 6.37
C GLN A 412 -4.55 2.41 5.50
N GLY A 413 -3.31 2.01 5.27
CA GLY A 413 -2.36 2.76 4.46
C GLY A 413 -0.90 2.50 4.82
N VAL A 414 -0.01 3.03 3.97
CA VAL A 414 1.44 2.85 4.06
C VAL A 414 2.12 4.23 4.15
N VAL A 415 3.15 4.32 4.98
CA VAL A 415 4.11 5.42 4.96
C VAL A 415 5.51 4.82 4.91
N SER A 416 6.33 5.18 3.93
CA SER A 416 7.67 4.58 3.74
C SER A 416 8.81 5.48 4.15
N LEU A 417 9.82 4.91 4.80
CA LEU A 417 11.10 5.53 5.10
C LEU A 417 12.05 5.47 3.91
N ASN A 418 12.74 6.58 3.64
CA ASN A 418 13.90 6.61 2.73
C ASN A 418 15.17 6.30 3.54
N LEU A 419 15.54 5.02 3.64
CA LEU A 419 16.76 4.61 4.34
C LEU A 419 18.06 5.13 3.67
N PRO A 420 18.17 5.13 2.32
CA PRO A 420 19.34 5.69 1.65
C PRO A 420 19.66 7.13 2.09
N GLN A 421 18.65 8.00 2.16
CA GLN A 421 18.87 9.39 2.56
C GLN A 421 19.36 9.52 4.01
N ILE A 422 18.93 8.63 4.92
CA ILE A 422 19.47 8.60 6.29
C ILE A 422 20.97 8.27 6.24
N GLY A 423 21.37 7.28 5.43
CA GLY A 423 22.77 6.89 5.22
C GLY A 423 23.60 8.01 4.60
N ILE A 424 23.08 8.67 3.56
CA ILE A 424 23.74 9.80 2.89
C ILE A 424 24.02 10.96 3.87
N LEU A 425 23.07 11.26 4.76
CA LEU A 425 23.22 12.33 5.74
C LEU A 425 24.14 11.96 6.92
N ASN A 426 24.45 10.66 7.10
CA ASN A 426 25.25 10.12 8.20
C ASN A 426 26.31 9.14 7.67
N MET A 427 27.03 9.53 6.62
CA MET A 427 28.08 8.72 6.01
C MET A 427 29.07 8.26 7.08
N GLU A 428 29.35 6.95 7.11
CA GLU A 428 30.26 6.30 8.07
C GLU A 428 29.92 6.56 9.56
N ASN A 429 28.70 7.05 9.86
CA ASN A 429 28.24 7.38 11.21
C ASN A 429 26.98 6.56 11.57
N GLU A 430 27.20 5.39 12.17
CA GLU A 430 26.12 4.51 12.60
C GLU A 430 25.25 5.13 13.70
N GLU A 431 25.83 5.85 14.66
CA GLU A 431 25.09 6.50 15.74
C GLU A 431 24.13 7.57 15.19
N GLY A 432 24.64 8.47 14.37
CA GLY A 432 23.83 9.50 13.70
C GLY A 432 22.76 8.91 12.77
N PHE A 433 23.04 7.77 12.14
CA PHE A 433 22.03 7.04 11.36
C PHE A 433 20.83 6.64 12.23
N PHE A 434 21.07 6.06 13.41
CA PHE A 434 20.00 5.61 14.29
C PHE A 434 19.26 6.78 14.97
N GLU A 435 19.94 7.87 15.32
CA GLU A 435 19.28 9.09 15.81
C GLU A 435 18.33 9.68 14.77
N MET A 436 18.77 9.76 13.52
CA MET A 436 17.95 10.26 12.41
C MET A 436 16.81 9.30 12.05
N LEU A 437 17.04 7.98 12.13
CA LEU A 437 16.01 6.97 11.95
C LEU A 437 14.89 7.15 13.00
N GLU A 438 15.25 7.38 14.26
CA GLU A 438 14.28 7.64 15.34
C GLU A 438 13.43 8.89 15.04
N LYS A 439 14.07 10.02 14.67
CA LYS A 439 13.37 11.24 14.27
C LYS A 439 12.34 10.98 13.16
N ARG A 440 12.69 10.16 12.16
CA ARG A 440 11.79 9.85 11.03
C ARG A 440 10.70 8.87 11.41
N LEU A 441 10.99 7.90 12.29
CA LEU A 441 9.99 6.96 12.81
C LEU A 441 8.86 7.72 13.53
N GLU A 442 9.17 8.76 14.31
CA GLU A 442 8.15 9.61 14.93
C GLU A 442 7.24 10.31 13.90
N ILE A 443 7.81 10.82 12.81
CA ILE A 443 7.01 11.41 11.72
C ILE A 443 6.18 10.34 11.00
N VAL A 444 6.71 9.13 10.80
CA VAL A 444 5.97 8.00 10.22
C VAL A 444 4.78 7.62 11.10
N LYS A 445 4.99 7.47 12.41
CA LYS A 445 3.91 7.21 13.39
C LYS A 445 2.83 8.28 13.28
N LYS A 446 3.22 9.55 13.30
CA LYS A 446 2.29 10.68 13.16
C LYS A 446 1.51 10.63 11.85
N ALA A 447 2.16 10.31 10.73
CA ALA A 447 1.52 10.21 9.42
C ALA A 447 0.54 9.03 9.33
N LEU A 448 0.86 7.89 9.93
CA LEU A 448 -0.03 6.72 10.00
C LEU A 448 -1.24 6.99 10.91
N LEU A 449 -1.04 7.63 12.06
CA LEU A 449 -2.15 8.06 12.93
C LEU A 449 -3.03 9.12 12.26
N PHE A 450 -2.44 10.03 11.48
CA PHE A 450 -3.21 10.94 10.65
C PHE A 450 -4.07 10.18 9.63
N ARG A 451 -3.54 9.17 8.94
CA ARG A 451 -4.35 8.31 8.05
C ARG A 451 -5.51 7.64 8.78
N ASN A 452 -5.26 7.06 9.95
CA ASN A 452 -6.31 6.49 10.78
C ASN A 452 -7.40 7.52 11.11
N SER A 453 -7.01 8.75 11.47
CA SER A 453 -7.94 9.82 11.84
C SER A 453 -8.93 10.19 10.74
N LEU A 454 -8.55 10.04 9.46
CA LEU A 454 -9.43 10.28 8.31
C LEU A 454 -10.57 9.25 8.23
N LEU A 455 -10.38 8.06 8.82
CA LEU A 455 -11.35 6.97 8.79
C LEU A 455 -12.25 6.92 10.04
N GLN A 456 -11.88 7.59 11.14
CA GLN A 456 -12.54 7.48 12.45
C GLN A 456 -14.03 7.84 12.45
N ASN A 457 -14.43 8.79 11.60
CA ASN A 457 -15.83 9.25 11.51
C ASN A 457 -16.60 8.62 10.34
N VAL A 458 -16.01 7.65 9.66
CA VAL A 458 -16.61 7.02 8.48
C VAL A 458 -17.74 6.09 8.89
N LYS A 459 -18.82 6.14 8.11
CA LYS A 459 -19.98 5.27 8.25
C LYS A 459 -19.96 4.21 7.15
N SER A 460 -20.65 3.12 7.41
CA SER A 460 -20.80 1.98 6.49
C SER A 460 -21.30 2.40 5.10
N ASP A 461 -22.07 3.49 5.01
CA ASP A 461 -22.62 4.06 3.78
C ASP A 461 -21.56 4.54 2.78
N ASN A 462 -20.35 4.86 3.24
CA ASN A 462 -19.28 5.31 2.35
C ASN A 462 -18.87 4.24 1.33
N SER A 463 -18.85 2.97 1.76
CA SER A 463 -18.55 1.85 0.88
C SER A 463 -19.36 0.62 1.28
N PRO A 464 -20.64 0.54 0.86
CA PRO A 464 -21.55 -0.50 1.32
C PRO A 464 -21.06 -1.92 1.00
N ILE A 465 -20.34 -2.13 -0.11
CA ILE A 465 -19.78 -3.44 -0.47
C ILE A 465 -18.82 -3.96 0.61
N HIS A 466 -17.97 -3.08 1.15
CA HIS A 466 -17.04 -3.37 2.23
C HIS A 466 -17.78 -3.56 3.56
N TRP A 467 -18.58 -2.58 3.92
CA TRP A 467 -19.02 -2.44 5.31
C TRP A 467 -20.37 -3.06 5.61
N GLN A 468 -21.26 -3.19 4.62
CA GLN A 468 -22.63 -3.67 4.79
C GLN A 468 -22.87 -5.04 4.15
N TYR A 469 -22.15 -5.35 3.08
CA TYR A 469 -22.48 -6.49 2.21
C TYR A 469 -21.39 -7.57 2.13
N GLY A 470 -20.56 -7.65 3.17
CA GLY A 470 -19.79 -8.85 3.47
C GLY A 470 -18.32 -8.83 3.02
N ALA A 471 -17.84 -7.87 2.22
CA ALA A 471 -16.43 -7.90 1.80
C ALA A 471 -15.47 -7.71 2.98
N ILE A 472 -15.85 -6.90 3.97
CA ILE A 472 -15.17 -6.76 5.28
C ILE A 472 -16.12 -7.10 6.43
N ALA A 473 -17.34 -6.54 6.39
CA ALA A 473 -18.32 -6.66 7.46
C ALA A 473 -19.77 -6.61 6.94
N ARG A 474 -20.72 -6.87 7.84
CA ARG A 474 -22.17 -6.73 7.64
C ARG A 474 -22.78 -5.75 8.64
N LEU A 475 -22.29 -4.52 8.64
CA LEU A 475 -22.87 -3.41 9.40
C LEU A 475 -24.22 -2.98 8.83
N LYS A 476 -25.09 -2.46 9.69
CA LYS A 476 -26.29 -1.76 9.27
C LYS A 476 -25.95 -0.44 8.60
N LYS A 477 -26.89 0.06 7.81
CA LYS A 477 -26.82 1.37 7.16
C LYS A 477 -26.56 2.47 8.20
N GLY A 478 -25.57 3.33 7.95
CA GLY A 478 -25.21 4.44 8.83
C GLY A 478 -24.38 4.10 10.09
N GLU A 479 -24.05 2.82 10.34
CA GLU A 479 -23.18 2.44 11.47
C GLU A 479 -21.73 2.88 11.25
N SER A 480 -21.02 3.19 12.32
CA SER A 480 -19.60 3.58 12.27
C SER A 480 -18.70 2.37 12.02
N ILE A 481 -17.64 2.57 11.23
CA ILE A 481 -16.61 1.55 10.99
C ILE A 481 -15.52 1.55 12.08
N LYS A 482 -15.56 2.50 13.03
CA LYS A 482 -14.49 2.77 14.01
C LYS A 482 -13.96 1.53 14.71
N LYS A 483 -14.83 0.60 15.12
CA LYS A 483 -14.43 -0.64 15.80
C LYS A 483 -13.47 -1.52 14.99
N TYR A 484 -13.44 -1.38 13.66
CA TYR A 484 -12.54 -2.12 12.77
C TYR A 484 -11.21 -1.39 12.51
N LEU A 485 -11.07 -0.15 12.98
CA LEU A 485 -9.85 0.65 12.90
C LEU A 485 -8.94 0.49 14.14
N GLU A 486 -9.47 -0.15 15.18
CA GLU A 486 -8.88 -0.27 16.52
C GLU A 486 -8.69 -1.75 16.88
N ASN A 487 -7.98 -2.00 17.99
CA ASN A 487 -7.78 -3.34 18.58
C ASN A 487 -7.19 -4.39 17.61
N GLY A 488 -6.32 -3.94 16.70
CA GLY A 488 -5.62 -4.80 15.76
C GLY A 488 -6.45 -5.43 14.62
N TYR A 489 -7.73 -5.09 14.47
CA TYR A 489 -8.54 -5.65 13.37
C TYR A 489 -8.01 -5.25 11.98
N SER A 490 -7.57 -4.00 11.83
CA SER A 490 -6.88 -3.54 10.61
C SER A 490 -5.44 -3.16 10.91
N THR A 491 -4.63 -3.10 9.85
CA THR A 491 -3.19 -2.83 9.95
C THR A 491 -2.81 -1.46 9.39
N LEU A 492 -1.70 -0.91 9.89
CA LEU A 492 -1.02 0.28 9.39
C LEU A 492 0.42 -0.10 9.04
N SER A 493 0.89 0.25 7.85
CA SER A 493 2.17 -0.25 7.35
C SER A 493 3.30 0.75 7.46
N VAL A 494 4.33 0.37 8.22
CA VAL A 494 5.61 1.05 8.36
C VAL A 494 6.52 0.58 7.23
N GLY A 495 6.47 1.31 6.12
CA GLY A 495 7.21 0.99 4.91
C GLY A 495 8.69 1.35 5.00
N TYR A 496 9.53 0.66 4.23
CA TYR A 496 10.93 1.03 4.03
C TYR A 496 11.40 0.67 2.62
N ILE A 497 12.48 1.31 2.18
CA ILE A 497 13.21 0.99 0.97
C ILE A 497 14.70 1.33 1.11
N GLY A 498 15.55 0.64 0.34
CA GLY A 498 16.95 1.02 0.12
C GLY A 498 17.90 0.62 1.25
N LEU A 499 17.67 -0.56 1.83
CA LEU A 499 18.51 -1.11 2.89
C LEU A 499 19.93 -1.39 2.40
N TYR A 500 20.09 -1.80 1.14
CA TYR A 500 21.40 -2.01 0.53
C TYR A 500 22.21 -0.72 0.48
N GLU A 501 21.65 0.34 -0.10
CA GLU A 501 22.29 1.64 -0.24
C GLU A 501 22.59 2.27 1.12
N ALA A 502 21.67 2.16 2.07
CA ALA A 502 21.90 2.61 3.45
C ALA A 502 23.08 1.88 4.10
N THR A 503 23.17 0.56 3.92
CA THR A 503 24.29 -0.25 4.45
C THR A 503 25.61 0.14 3.78
N MET A 504 25.61 0.36 2.46
CA MET A 504 26.79 0.85 1.73
C MET A 504 27.26 2.22 2.24
N CYS A 505 26.34 3.16 2.52
CA CYS A 505 26.68 4.50 3.02
C CYS A 505 27.29 4.49 4.43
N VAL A 506 26.77 3.63 5.31
CA VAL A 506 27.16 3.63 6.74
C VAL A 506 28.33 2.69 7.02
N LYS A 507 28.38 1.52 6.37
CA LYS A 507 29.38 0.47 6.64
C LYS A 507 30.40 0.30 5.52
N GLY A 508 30.20 0.93 4.36
CA GLY A 508 31.08 0.77 3.19
C GLY A 508 31.00 -0.61 2.51
N VAL A 509 30.11 -1.49 2.97
CA VAL A 509 29.99 -2.89 2.50
C VAL A 509 28.54 -3.29 2.23
N SER A 510 28.34 -4.34 1.43
CA SER A 510 27.02 -4.88 1.14
C SER A 510 26.39 -5.52 2.38
N HIS A 511 25.06 -5.45 2.50
CA HIS A 511 24.28 -6.17 3.54
C HIS A 511 24.38 -7.70 3.43
N THR A 512 25.02 -8.23 2.39
CA THR A 512 25.30 -9.67 2.20
C THR A 512 26.61 -10.12 2.83
N THR A 513 27.46 -9.19 3.28
CA THR A 513 28.64 -9.47 4.12
C THR A 513 28.21 -9.66 5.58
N GLU A 514 29.04 -10.27 6.42
CA GLU A 514 28.68 -10.48 7.83
C GLU A 514 28.45 -9.14 8.57
N GLU A 515 29.38 -8.19 8.42
CA GLU A 515 29.27 -6.85 9.01
C GLU A 515 28.05 -6.09 8.48
N GLY A 516 27.84 -6.09 7.16
CA GLY A 516 26.69 -5.41 6.56
C GLY A 516 25.36 -6.05 6.96
N LYS A 517 25.32 -7.38 7.11
CA LYS A 517 24.13 -8.12 7.56
C LYS A 517 23.78 -7.79 9.01
N GLU A 518 24.79 -7.67 9.88
CA GLU A 518 24.57 -7.28 11.28
C GLU A 518 23.90 -5.90 11.36
N PHE A 519 24.45 -4.91 10.64
CA PHE A 519 23.87 -3.57 10.56
C PHE A 519 22.47 -3.59 9.95
N ALA A 520 22.29 -4.26 8.80
CA ALA A 520 21.01 -4.33 8.11
C ALA A 520 19.92 -4.95 9.00
N LEU A 521 20.23 -6.05 9.71
CA LEU A 521 19.30 -6.65 10.67
C LEU A 521 19.03 -5.74 11.87
N LYS A 522 20.02 -4.96 12.33
CA LYS A 522 19.83 -3.96 13.40
C LYS A 522 18.85 -2.88 12.96
N VAL A 523 18.95 -2.38 11.73
CA VAL A 523 17.97 -1.43 11.14
C VAL A 523 16.58 -2.06 11.09
N MET A 524 16.45 -3.29 10.57
CA MET A 524 15.16 -3.97 10.47
C MET A 524 14.51 -4.21 11.84
N ARG A 525 15.31 -4.62 12.84
CA ARG A 525 14.84 -4.78 14.23
C ARG A 525 14.34 -3.47 14.81
N LYS A 526 15.08 -2.37 14.64
CA LYS A 526 14.68 -1.05 15.15
C LYS A 526 13.33 -0.59 14.60
N ILE A 527 13.09 -0.78 13.30
CA ILE A 527 11.79 -0.42 12.68
C ILE A 527 10.68 -1.34 13.19
N LYS A 528 10.96 -2.64 13.36
CA LYS A 528 10.00 -3.61 13.91
C LYS A 528 9.63 -3.29 15.36
N GLU A 529 10.62 -3.01 16.20
CA GLU A 529 10.44 -2.63 17.60
C GLU A 529 9.59 -1.35 17.73
N ALA A 530 9.80 -0.36 16.86
CA ALA A 530 8.96 0.84 16.82
C ALA A 530 7.51 0.49 16.47
N ALA A 531 7.27 -0.31 15.42
CA ALA A 531 5.92 -0.74 15.05
C ALA A 531 5.22 -1.53 16.18
N ASP A 532 5.95 -2.43 16.84
CA ASP A 532 5.41 -3.20 17.97
C ASP A 532 5.05 -2.31 19.15
N SER A 533 5.97 -1.41 19.54
CA SER A 533 5.74 -0.45 20.63
C SER A 533 4.54 0.45 20.36
N TRP A 534 4.37 0.95 19.13
CA TRP A 534 3.19 1.74 18.77
C TRP A 534 1.91 0.92 18.80
N SER A 535 2.00 -0.38 18.47
CA SER A 535 0.85 -1.27 18.54
C SER A 535 0.39 -1.47 19.97
N GLU A 536 1.33 -1.67 20.89
CA GLU A 536 1.07 -1.75 22.33
C GLU A 536 0.51 -0.45 22.90
N GLU A 537 1.08 0.71 22.51
CA GLU A 537 0.68 2.03 23.01
C GLU A 537 -0.74 2.43 22.56
N THR A 538 -1.08 2.16 21.29
CA THR A 538 -2.31 2.68 20.67
C THR A 538 -3.42 1.64 20.58
N GLY A 539 -3.11 0.35 20.77
CA GLY A 539 -4.02 -0.76 20.48
C GLY A 539 -4.29 -0.99 18.98
N MET A 540 -3.64 -0.24 18.08
CA MET A 540 -3.71 -0.47 16.63
C MET A 540 -2.67 -1.51 16.21
N SER A 541 -2.78 -2.10 15.02
CA SER A 541 -1.74 -3.03 14.53
C SER A 541 -0.85 -2.34 13.51
N PHE A 542 0.38 -2.01 13.91
CA PHE A 542 1.41 -1.55 12.99
C PHE A 542 2.25 -2.73 12.52
N SER A 543 2.60 -2.75 11.24
CA SER A 543 3.44 -3.81 10.66
C SER A 543 4.55 -3.25 9.77
N LEU A 544 5.74 -3.83 9.93
CA LEU A 544 6.87 -3.58 9.05
C LEU A 544 6.54 -4.05 7.63
N TYR A 545 6.79 -3.19 6.64
CA TYR A 545 6.40 -3.43 5.26
C TYR A 545 7.55 -3.16 4.29
N GLY A 546 7.97 -4.19 3.55
CA GLY A 546 8.87 -4.01 2.41
C GLY A 546 8.10 -3.38 1.25
N THR A 547 8.24 -2.08 1.03
CA THR A 547 7.44 -1.35 0.03
C THR A 547 7.77 -1.80 -1.40
N PRO A 548 6.79 -2.17 -2.25
CA PRO A 548 7.03 -2.56 -3.66
C PRO A 548 7.79 -1.51 -4.46
N ALA A 549 7.45 -0.24 -4.22
CA ALA A 549 8.20 0.94 -4.65
C ALA A 549 8.47 1.06 -6.17
N GLU A 550 7.46 0.74 -6.98
CA GLU A 550 7.52 0.78 -8.45
C GLU A 550 7.98 2.15 -8.98
N SER A 551 7.36 3.24 -8.53
CA SER A 551 7.76 4.62 -8.86
C SER A 551 8.57 5.30 -7.75
N LEU A 552 8.44 4.83 -6.52
CA LEU A 552 9.06 5.46 -5.34
C LEU A 552 10.59 5.38 -5.36
N THR A 553 11.16 4.31 -5.90
CA THR A 553 12.62 4.17 -6.11
C THR A 553 13.19 5.37 -6.86
N HIS A 554 12.58 5.71 -8.01
CA HIS A 554 12.98 6.84 -8.84
C HIS A 554 12.77 8.19 -8.13
N ARG A 555 11.62 8.36 -7.47
CA ARG A 555 11.27 9.60 -6.75
C ARG A 555 12.29 9.93 -5.66
N PHE A 556 12.59 8.97 -4.77
CA PHE A 556 13.57 9.19 -3.70
C PHE A 556 14.95 9.48 -4.26
N CYS A 557 15.43 8.68 -5.22
CA CYS A 557 16.72 8.88 -5.85
C CYS A 557 16.84 10.28 -6.49
N THR A 558 15.80 10.75 -7.18
CA THR A 558 15.78 12.08 -7.82
C THR A 558 15.89 13.22 -6.79
N ILE A 559 15.13 13.12 -5.69
CA ILE A 559 15.16 14.13 -4.62
C ILE A 559 16.53 14.12 -3.94
N ASP A 560 17.06 12.93 -3.61
CA ASP A 560 18.34 12.78 -2.93
C ASP A 560 19.49 13.32 -3.79
N LYS A 561 19.51 12.99 -5.09
CA LYS A 561 20.50 13.52 -6.04
C LYS A 561 20.46 15.04 -6.12
N LYS A 562 19.27 15.64 -6.26
CA LYS A 562 19.11 17.10 -6.30
C LYS A 562 19.61 17.78 -5.02
N ASN A 563 19.47 17.11 -3.87
CA ASN A 563 19.94 17.60 -2.58
C ASN A 563 21.46 17.44 -2.39
N MET A 564 22.11 16.53 -3.13
CA MET A 564 23.57 16.39 -3.16
C MET A 564 24.26 17.37 -4.11
N GLU A 565 23.59 17.74 -5.21
CA GLU A 565 24.13 18.69 -6.21
C GLU A 565 24.09 20.17 -5.74
N LYS A 566 23.33 20.46 -4.69
CA LYS A 566 23.21 21.77 -4.03
C LYS A 566 23.94 21.79 -2.70
#